data_AF-A0A918KZX9-F1
#
_entry.id   AF-A0A918KZX9-F1
#
_cell.length_a   1.000
_cell.length_b   1.000
_cell.length_c   1.000
_cell.angle_alpha   90.00
_cell.angle_beta   90.00
_cell.angle_gamma   90.00
#
_symmetry.space_group_name_H-M   'P 1'
#
loop_
_entity.id
_entity.type
_entity.pdbx_description
1 polymer ?
#
loop_
_entity_poly.entity_id
_entity_poly.type
_entity_poly.pdbx_seq_one_letter_code
_entity_poly.pdbx_strand_id
1 'polypeptide(L)'
;MRHRTPVLILLAALALTACSNSSNDNNDSKPSPSTTGTLSAEWTPKLATALGTETAICNQVGDQACAEHLTNIAIVVTDLENALNEAGGPAKYPRTAAEIEKIDKAVDAYTDHECLGDENAGIAGSPCPDDAQTIMSGGAALRFALEADEAQQ
;
A
#
# COMPACT_ATOMS: atom_id res chain seq x y z
N MET A 1 6.61 33.74 -50.46
CA MET A 1 7.38 32.50 -50.75
C MET A 1 7.30 31.64 -49.49
N ARG A 2 6.39 30.64 -49.39
CA ARG A 2 6.59 29.20 -49.76
C ARG A 2 7.96 28.71 -49.26
N HIS A 3 8.10 27.76 -48.32
CA HIS A 3 7.61 26.38 -48.30
C HIS A 3 7.77 25.74 -46.89
N ARG A 4 6.75 25.02 -46.39
CA ARG A 4 6.59 23.54 -46.28
C ARG A 4 7.37 22.84 -45.16
N THR A 5 6.60 22.26 -44.23
CA THR A 5 6.94 21.17 -43.29
C THR A 5 7.36 19.88 -44.01
N PRO A 6 8.11 18.99 -43.34
CA PRO A 6 7.51 17.66 -43.10
C PRO A 6 7.82 17.04 -41.72
N VAL A 7 6.87 16.20 -41.32
CA VAL A 7 6.84 15.23 -40.21
C VAL A 7 7.70 14.01 -40.55
N LEU A 8 8.42 13.45 -39.58
CA LEU A 8 9.02 12.12 -39.66
C LEU A 8 8.62 11.31 -38.41
N ILE A 9 7.72 10.35 -38.61
CA ILE A 9 7.34 9.29 -37.66
C ILE A 9 8.31 8.13 -37.91
N LEU A 10 8.96 7.63 -36.86
CA LEU A 10 9.77 6.41 -36.92
C LEU A 10 9.16 5.36 -35.97
N LEU A 11 8.40 4.44 -36.56
CA LEU A 11 8.07 3.14 -35.98
C LEU A 11 9.31 2.25 -36.04
N ALA A 12 9.66 1.60 -34.93
CA ALA A 12 10.58 0.47 -34.93
C ALA A 12 9.88 -0.74 -34.32
N ALA A 13 9.42 -1.64 -35.20
CA ALA A 13 9.08 -3.01 -34.85
C ALA A 13 10.35 -3.86 -34.94
N LEU A 14 10.74 -4.53 -33.84
CA LEU A 14 11.70 -5.63 -33.88
C LEU A 14 11.04 -6.87 -33.29
N ALA A 15 10.83 -7.86 -34.16
CA ALA A 15 10.45 -9.21 -33.82
C ALA A 15 11.53 -10.18 -34.32
N LEU A 16 11.93 -11.11 -33.43
CA LEU A 16 12.46 -12.47 -33.68
C LEU A 16 13.88 -12.54 -34.29
N THR A 17 14.83 -13.39 -33.89
CA THR A 17 14.81 -14.72 -33.25
C THR A 17 16.26 -15.13 -32.95
N ALA A 18 16.55 -15.78 -31.82
CA ALA A 18 17.72 -16.65 -31.70
C ALA A 18 17.42 -17.79 -30.72
N CYS A 19 17.14 -18.97 -31.30
CA CYS A 19 17.00 -20.23 -30.59
C CYS A 19 18.37 -20.77 -30.16
N SER A 20 18.45 -21.33 -28.96
CA SER A 20 19.45 -22.36 -28.65
C SER A 20 18.79 -23.44 -27.81
N ASN A 21 19.02 -24.66 -28.27
CA ASN A 21 18.27 -25.88 -28.08
C ASN A 21 18.70 -26.61 -26.80
N SER A 22 17.79 -26.75 -25.83
CA SER A 22 17.89 -27.78 -24.79
C SER A 22 16.49 -28.28 -24.46
N SER A 23 16.24 -29.54 -24.78
CA SER A 23 15.01 -30.25 -24.49
C SER A 23 14.81 -30.35 -22.99
N ASN A 24 13.73 -29.75 -22.49
CA ASN A 24 13.03 -30.20 -21.29
C ASN A 24 11.60 -29.67 -21.38
N ASP A 25 10.65 -30.60 -21.43
CA ASP A 25 9.24 -30.34 -21.14
C ASP A 25 9.15 -29.56 -19.84
N ASN A 26 8.61 -28.33 -19.88
CA ASN A 26 7.87 -27.72 -18.79
C ASN A 26 7.21 -26.44 -19.27
N ASN A 27 5.89 -26.53 -19.44
CA ASN A 27 4.90 -25.47 -19.29
C ASN A 27 5.41 -24.03 -19.43
N ASP A 28 5.00 -23.45 -20.55
CA ASP A 28 4.63 -22.03 -20.65
C ASP A 28 3.58 -21.72 -19.57
N SER A 29 4.05 -21.39 -18.38
CA SER A 29 3.25 -20.82 -17.31
C SER A 29 3.74 -19.40 -17.10
N LYS A 30 3.25 -18.51 -17.98
CA LYS A 30 2.86 -17.18 -17.53
C LYS A 30 2.19 -17.35 -16.16
N PRO A 31 2.64 -16.69 -15.07
CA PRO A 31 1.91 -16.77 -13.82
C PRO A 31 0.50 -16.23 -14.09
N SER A 32 -0.43 -17.15 -14.24
CA SER A 32 -1.85 -16.86 -14.18
C SER A 32 -2.08 -16.35 -12.75
N PRO A 33 -2.72 -15.20 -12.54
CA PRO A 33 -3.10 -14.81 -11.20
C PRO A 33 -3.96 -15.96 -10.65
N SER A 34 -3.46 -16.64 -9.61
CA SER A 34 -4.26 -17.62 -8.88
C SER A 34 -5.32 -16.83 -8.13
N THR A 35 -6.44 -16.55 -8.78
CA THR A 35 -7.65 -15.95 -8.23
C THR A 35 -8.41 -16.91 -7.29
N THR A 36 -7.68 -17.69 -6.50
CA THR A 36 -8.23 -18.62 -5.50
C THR A 36 -7.65 -18.34 -4.11
N GLY A 37 -7.05 -17.16 -3.91
CA GLY A 37 -6.61 -16.67 -2.60
C GLY A 37 -7.57 -15.58 -2.11
N THR A 38 -7.92 -15.64 -0.82
CA THR A 38 -8.53 -14.50 -0.13
C THR A 38 -7.54 -13.34 -0.04
N LEU A 39 -8.01 -12.09 -0.04
CA LEU A 39 -7.15 -10.93 0.20
C LEU A 39 -6.47 -11.08 1.57
N SER A 40 -7.15 -11.62 2.59
CA SER A 40 -6.54 -11.87 3.91
C SER A 40 -5.27 -12.72 3.85
N ALA A 41 -5.23 -13.75 2.99
CA ALA A 41 -4.07 -14.63 2.89
C ALA A 41 -2.85 -13.90 2.31
N GLU A 42 -3.07 -12.98 1.37
CA GLU A 42 -2.01 -12.19 0.75
C GLU A 42 -1.58 -11.00 1.62
N TRP A 43 -2.53 -10.30 2.24
CA TRP A 43 -2.30 -9.00 2.87
C TRP A 43 -1.95 -9.07 4.34
N THR A 44 -2.40 -10.11 5.06
CA THR A 44 -2.02 -10.33 6.46
C THR A 44 -0.50 -10.29 6.70
N PRO A 45 0.35 -11.03 5.93
CA PRO A 45 1.80 -10.97 6.14
C PRO A 45 2.40 -9.61 5.76
N LYS A 46 1.85 -8.91 4.76
CA LYS A 46 2.32 -7.58 4.35
C LYS A 46 2.04 -6.55 5.46
N LEU A 47 0.82 -6.53 5.98
CA LEU A 47 0.41 -5.68 7.11
C LEU A 47 1.26 -5.98 8.35
N ALA A 48 1.47 -7.25 8.69
CA ALA A 48 2.32 -7.63 9.82
C ALA A 48 3.78 -7.17 9.66
N THR A 49 4.31 -7.21 8.44
CA THR A 49 5.66 -6.72 8.14
C THR A 49 5.74 -5.20 8.27
N ALA A 50 4.76 -4.47 7.74
CA ALA A 50 4.73 -3.00 7.79
C ALA A 50 4.66 -2.46 9.22
N LEU A 51 3.88 -3.11 10.08
CA LEU A 51 3.76 -2.76 11.50
C LEU A 51 5.05 -3.02 12.30
N GLY A 52 5.94 -3.87 11.79
CA GLY A 52 7.14 -4.29 12.51
C GLY A 52 6.84 -4.97 13.86
N THR A 53 7.88 -5.25 14.63
CA THR A 53 7.76 -5.72 16.03
C THR A 53 8.33 -4.72 17.04
N GLU A 54 8.91 -3.64 16.52
CA GLU A 54 9.66 -2.63 17.27
C GLU A 54 8.72 -1.48 17.64
N THR A 55 7.89 -1.68 18.66
CA THR A 55 7.00 -0.63 19.20
C THR A 55 7.73 0.64 19.65
N ALA A 56 9.06 0.57 19.81
CA ALA A 56 9.91 1.69 20.20
C ALA A 56 10.23 2.70 19.08
N ILE A 57 9.91 2.40 17.81
CA ILE A 57 10.26 3.29 16.67
C ILE A 57 9.61 4.68 16.81
N CYS A 58 8.40 4.75 17.37
CA CYS A 58 7.63 5.99 17.53
C CYS A 58 7.62 6.55 18.96
N ASN A 59 8.66 6.29 19.77
CA ASN A 59 8.79 6.92 21.09
C ASN A 59 8.89 8.45 21.02
N GLN A 60 9.45 8.98 19.93
CA GLN A 60 9.40 10.38 19.57
C GLN A 60 8.66 10.51 18.25
N VAL A 61 7.38 10.88 18.32
CA VAL A 61 6.52 10.97 17.14
C VAL A 61 7.05 11.98 16.12
N GLY A 62 7.64 13.10 16.54
CA GLY A 62 8.19 14.08 15.60
C GLY A 62 9.48 13.69 14.89
N ASP A 63 10.11 12.58 15.27
CA ASP A 63 11.38 12.16 14.69
C ASP A 63 11.19 11.52 13.31
N GLN A 64 12.22 11.65 12.46
CA GLN A 64 12.24 11.08 11.12
C GLN A 64 12.00 9.57 11.11
N ALA A 65 12.55 8.83 12.08
CA ALA A 65 12.37 7.39 12.16
C ALA A 65 10.90 6.99 12.36
N CYS A 66 10.15 7.74 13.17
CA CYS A 66 8.72 7.49 13.34
C CYS A 66 7.96 7.81 12.04
N ALA A 67 8.22 8.97 11.42
CA ALA A 67 7.55 9.35 10.18
C ALA A 67 7.81 8.36 9.04
N GLU A 68 9.05 7.84 8.89
CA GLU A 68 9.37 6.79 7.92
C GLU A 68 8.59 5.50 8.19
N HIS A 69 8.44 5.12 9.46
CA HIS A 69 7.65 3.95 9.84
C HIS A 69 6.16 4.14 9.54
N LEU A 70 5.58 5.27 9.92
CA LEU A 70 4.19 5.62 9.61
C LEU A 70 3.94 5.65 8.08
N THR A 71 4.92 6.17 7.32
CA THR A 71 4.87 6.18 5.85
C THR A 71 4.85 4.77 5.26
N ASN A 72 5.66 3.85 5.79
CA ASN A 72 5.66 2.46 5.33
C ASN A 72 4.32 1.76 5.59
N ILE A 73 3.66 2.07 6.71
CA ILE A 73 2.30 1.59 6.99
C ILE A 73 1.33 2.17 5.96
N ALA A 74 1.34 3.49 5.76
CA ALA A 74 0.47 4.17 4.80
C ALA A 74 0.59 3.60 3.38
N ILE A 75 1.81 3.33 2.90
CA ILE A 75 2.03 2.71 1.58
C ILE A 75 1.33 1.35 1.47
N VAL A 76 1.49 0.49 2.48
CA VAL A 76 0.86 -0.84 2.46
C VAL A 76 -0.67 -0.73 2.55
N VAL A 77 -1.19 0.27 3.26
CA VAL A 77 -2.63 0.54 3.33
C VAL A 77 -3.16 1.01 1.98
N THR A 78 -2.48 1.92 1.29
CA THR A 78 -2.83 2.36 -0.07
C THR A 78 -2.82 1.20 -1.05
N ASP A 79 -1.81 0.32 -0.99
CA ASP A 79 -1.78 -0.84 -1.88
C ASP A 79 -2.93 -1.83 -1.59
N LEU A 80 -3.30 -2.00 -0.30
CA LEU A 80 -4.47 -2.79 0.09
C LEU A 80 -5.77 -2.18 -0.43
N GLU A 81 -5.93 -0.86 -0.36
CA GLU A 81 -7.10 -0.16 -0.89
C GLU A 81 -7.28 -0.44 -2.39
N ASN A 82 -6.19 -0.36 -3.16
CA ASN A 82 -6.21 -0.68 -4.59
C ASN A 82 -6.64 -2.13 -4.85
N ALA A 83 -6.06 -3.09 -4.11
CA ALA A 83 -6.43 -4.50 -4.24
C ALA A 83 -7.90 -4.76 -3.83
N LEU A 84 -8.39 -4.07 -2.79
CA LEU A 84 -9.78 -4.12 -2.35
C LEU A 84 -10.71 -3.61 -3.46
N ASN A 85 -10.38 -2.48 -4.09
CA ASN A 85 -11.13 -1.91 -5.21
C ASN A 85 -11.22 -2.86 -6.40
N GLU A 86 -10.13 -3.55 -6.75
CA GLU A 86 -10.12 -4.59 -7.78
C GLU A 86 -10.95 -5.82 -7.40
N ALA A 87 -11.00 -6.16 -6.11
CA ALA A 87 -11.67 -7.36 -5.61
C ALA A 87 -13.18 -7.20 -5.39
N GLY A 88 -13.74 -6.01 -5.56
CA GLY A 88 -15.18 -5.71 -5.38
C GLY A 88 -15.49 -4.44 -4.59
N GLY A 89 -14.47 -3.72 -4.14
CA GLY A 89 -14.63 -2.42 -3.51
C GLY A 89 -15.27 -2.46 -2.11
N PRO A 90 -15.62 -1.28 -1.57
CA PRO A 90 -16.28 -1.13 -0.28
C PRO A 90 -17.61 -1.89 -0.14
N ALA A 91 -18.27 -2.23 -1.27
CA ALA A 91 -19.50 -3.03 -1.26
C ALA A 91 -19.26 -4.46 -0.76
N LYS A 92 -18.08 -5.02 -1.06
CA LYS A 92 -17.68 -6.38 -0.67
C LYS A 92 -16.83 -6.41 0.60
N TYR A 93 -16.10 -5.32 0.88
CA TYR A 93 -15.22 -5.17 2.04
C TYR A 93 -15.54 -3.91 2.85
N PRO A 94 -16.75 -3.79 3.41
CA PRO A 94 -17.21 -2.55 4.04
C PRO A 94 -16.45 -2.20 5.32
N ARG A 95 -16.06 -3.19 6.14
CA ARG A 95 -15.30 -2.90 7.38
C ARG A 95 -13.88 -2.51 7.06
N THR A 96 -13.27 -3.21 6.10
CA THR A 96 -11.90 -2.93 5.68
C THR A 96 -11.80 -1.53 5.09
N ALA A 97 -12.73 -1.16 4.20
CA ALA A 97 -12.78 0.20 3.64
C ALA A 97 -12.93 1.28 4.73
N ALA A 98 -13.74 1.03 5.77
CA ALA A 98 -13.91 1.97 6.88
C ALA A 98 -12.64 2.12 7.74
N GLU A 99 -11.84 1.07 7.92
CA GLU A 99 -10.55 1.17 8.61
C GLU A 99 -9.49 1.88 7.76
N ILE A 100 -9.46 1.64 6.44
CA ILE A 100 -8.59 2.37 5.50
C ILE A 100 -8.87 3.87 5.61
N GLU A 101 -10.15 4.28 5.53
CA GLU A 101 -10.54 5.69 5.63
C GLU A 101 -10.09 6.35 6.95
N LYS A 102 -10.10 5.61 8.07
CA LYS A 102 -9.61 6.14 9.35
C LYS A 102 -8.11 6.36 9.34
N ILE A 103 -7.36 5.43 8.75
CA ILE A 103 -5.91 5.52 8.65
C ILE A 103 -5.53 6.68 7.73
N ASP A 104 -6.16 6.80 6.57
CA ASP A 104 -5.88 7.90 5.63
C ASP A 104 -6.13 9.26 6.28
N LYS A 105 -7.25 9.41 7.00
CA LYS A 105 -7.52 10.63 7.78
C LYS A 105 -6.47 10.91 8.85
N ALA A 106 -5.91 9.88 9.48
CA ALA A 106 -4.86 10.05 10.47
C ALA A 106 -3.51 10.41 9.82
N VAL A 107 -3.22 9.88 8.63
CA VAL A 107 -2.04 10.28 7.81
C VAL A 107 -2.15 11.74 7.40
N ASP A 108 -3.32 12.15 6.92
CA ASP A 108 -3.62 13.54 6.57
C ASP A 108 -3.47 14.44 7.81
N ALA A 109 -4.11 14.07 8.94
CA ALA A 109 -4.02 14.83 10.19
C ALA A 109 -2.59 14.96 10.71
N TYR A 110 -1.81 13.87 10.69
CA TYR A 110 -0.40 13.89 11.08
C TYR A 110 0.43 14.87 10.24
N THR A 111 0.10 14.99 8.95
CA THR A 111 0.74 15.93 8.02
C THR A 111 0.26 17.36 8.25
N ASP A 112 -1.05 17.56 8.37
CA ASP A 112 -1.70 18.86 8.58
C ASP A 112 -1.32 19.51 9.92
N HIS A 113 -1.05 18.69 10.94
CA HIS A 113 -0.54 19.11 12.24
C HIS A 113 0.99 19.34 12.25
N GLU A 114 1.66 19.19 11.10
CA GLU A 114 3.10 19.39 10.94
C GLU A 114 3.95 18.55 11.92
N CYS A 115 3.50 17.33 12.22
CA CYS A 115 4.10 16.51 13.27
C CYS A 115 5.56 16.14 12.99
N LEU A 116 5.93 15.94 11.71
CA LEU A 116 7.32 15.64 11.32
C LEU A 116 8.23 16.86 11.55
N GLY A 117 9.23 16.67 12.41
CA GLY A 117 10.23 17.69 12.71
C GLY A 117 9.80 18.69 13.79
N ASP A 118 8.59 18.56 14.35
CA ASP A 118 8.16 19.35 15.50
C ASP A 118 8.71 18.75 16.80
N GLU A 119 9.54 19.53 17.50
CA GLU A 119 10.09 19.18 18.82
C GLU A 119 9.01 19.03 19.90
N ASN A 120 7.82 19.60 19.66
CA ASN A 120 6.67 19.53 20.55
C ASN A 120 5.70 18.40 20.17
N ALA A 121 5.92 17.67 19.08
CA ALA A 121 4.99 16.63 18.62
C ALA A 121 4.67 15.59 19.71
N GLY A 122 5.63 15.27 20.59
CA GLY A 122 5.46 14.28 21.66
C GLY A 122 4.94 14.82 23.00
N ILE A 123 4.66 16.12 23.14
CA ILE A 123 4.24 16.69 24.44
C ILE A 123 2.75 16.50 24.71
N ALA A 124 2.38 16.47 25.99
CA ALA A 124 0.98 16.37 26.39
C ALA A 124 0.15 17.53 25.82
N GLY A 125 -0.92 17.21 25.09
CA GLY A 125 -1.79 18.17 24.42
C GLY A 125 -1.49 18.38 22.93
N SER A 126 -0.38 17.82 22.42
CA SER A 126 -0.17 17.67 20.98
C SER A 126 -1.13 16.63 20.39
N PRO A 127 -1.68 16.84 19.17
CA PRO A 127 -2.49 15.84 18.48
C PRO A 127 -1.64 14.71 17.84
N CYS A 128 -0.36 14.95 17.60
CA CYS A 128 0.53 14.04 16.87
C CYS A 128 0.63 12.61 17.45
N PRO A 129 0.64 12.40 18.79
CA PRO A 129 0.65 11.05 19.35
C PRO A 129 -0.61 10.25 19.00
N ASP A 130 -1.78 10.88 18.97
CA ASP A 130 -3.05 10.23 18.65
C ASP A 130 -3.14 9.90 17.15
N ASP A 131 -2.68 10.79 16.28
CA ASP A 131 -2.62 10.57 14.84
C ASP A 131 -1.66 9.40 14.51
N ALA A 132 -0.43 9.44 15.04
CA ALA A 132 0.55 8.37 14.88
C ALA A 132 0.04 7.03 15.42
N GLN A 133 -0.61 7.03 16.59
CA GLN A 133 -1.18 5.83 17.20
C GLN A 133 -2.31 5.24 16.34
N THR A 134 -3.12 6.09 15.70
CA THR A 134 -4.19 5.64 14.80
C THR A 134 -3.61 4.95 13.57
N ILE A 135 -2.58 5.50 12.96
CA ILE A 135 -1.87 4.88 11.82
C ILE A 135 -1.26 3.53 12.25
N MET A 136 -0.53 3.49 13.37
CA MET A 136 0.11 2.27 13.88
C MET A 136 -0.88 1.16 14.23
N SER A 137 -1.97 1.49 14.94
CA SER A 137 -2.97 0.50 15.33
C SER A 137 -3.87 0.08 14.16
N GLY A 138 -4.02 0.94 13.16
CA GLY A 138 -4.83 0.70 11.97
C GLY A 138 -4.42 -0.54 11.18
N GLY A 139 -3.13 -0.82 11.03
CA GLY A 139 -2.69 -2.03 10.32
C GLY A 139 -3.14 -3.33 10.98
N ALA A 140 -3.20 -3.38 12.31
CA ALA A 140 -3.72 -4.55 13.03
C ALA A 140 -5.24 -4.65 12.92
N ALA A 141 -5.94 -3.51 12.98
CA ALA A 141 -7.39 -3.43 12.77
C ALA A 141 -7.78 -3.89 11.36
N LEU A 142 -7.01 -3.51 10.33
CA LEU A 142 -7.22 -3.92 8.95
C LEU A 142 -7.18 -5.43 8.76
N ARG A 143 -6.24 -6.12 9.40
CA ARG A 143 -6.19 -7.60 9.34
C ARG A 143 -7.50 -8.21 9.81
N PHE A 144 -8.00 -7.79 10.98
CA PHE A 144 -9.24 -8.32 11.53
C PHE A 144 -10.46 -7.91 10.69
N ALA A 145 -10.48 -6.69 10.16
CA ALA A 145 -11.55 -6.22 9.28
C ALA A 145 -11.62 -7.04 7.98
N LEU A 146 -10.47 -7.33 7.37
CA LEU A 146 -10.35 -8.11 6.15
C LEU A 146 -10.84 -9.55 6.33
N GLU A 147 -10.37 -10.23 7.38
CA GLU A 147 -10.85 -11.57 7.74
C GLU A 147 -12.36 -11.58 8.03
N ALA A 148 -12.87 -10.56 8.70
CA ALA A 148 -14.28 -10.47 9.06
C ALA A 148 -15.18 -10.17 7.84
N ASP A 149 -14.73 -9.36 6.89
CA ASP A 149 -15.45 -9.11 5.63
C ASP A 149 -15.49 -10.35 4.75
N GLU A 150 -14.40 -11.12 4.68
CA GLU A 150 -14.34 -12.36 3.90
C GLU A 150 -15.14 -13.51 4.53
N ALA A 151 -15.20 -13.60 5.86
CA ALA A 151 -16.02 -14.60 6.55
C ALA A 151 -17.53 -14.42 6.33
N GLN A 152 -17.97 -13.29 5.77
CA GLN A 152 -19.37 -12.99 5.47
C GLN A 152 -19.74 -13.16 4.00
N GLN A 153 -18.78 -13.54 3.15
CA GLN A 153 -18.97 -13.79 1.72
C GLN A 153 -19.23 -15.28 1.44
#